data_AF-A0A3C0ESW5-F1
#
_entry.id   AF-A0A3C0ESW5-F1
#
_cell.length_a   1.000
_cell.length_b   1.000
_cell.length_c   1.000
_cell.angle_alpha   90.00
_cell.angle_beta   90.00
_cell.angle_gamma   90.00
#
_symmetry.space_group_name_H-M   'P 1'
#
loop_
_entity.id
_entity.type
_entity.pdbx_description
1 polymer ?
#
loop_
_entity_poly.entity_id
_entity_poly.type
_entity_poly.pdbx_seq_one_letter_code
_entity_poly.pdbx_strand_id
1 'polypeptide(L)'
;MSESISELFGIIIAYIVPGFIVLLALGQIHPDIGYMMQPDGKTEIAGLLYFFYGLIAMIGLGVMISGLRWMTIDQINALTGIKRPAVNHAALIGREEHLDTIKDGFYRYYQFYSNCIVSLIIGDAVLRCFAINTDMTITTELVLLGICVVLWICQRDTLKKYHHGILTLTEFYHDQRSPSPGSKRSQAQNQTRHAGNKARSKRKGQ
;
A
#
# COMPACT_ATOMS: atom_id res chain seq x y z
N MET A 1 3.48 19.81 7.87
CA MET A 1 4.91 19.43 7.85
C MET A 1 5.11 17.95 8.24
N SER A 2 4.32 17.38 9.16
CA SER A 2 4.33 15.93 9.45
C SER A 2 3.84 15.07 8.28
N GLU A 3 2.84 15.54 7.53
CA GLU A 3 2.22 14.84 6.39
C GLU A 3 3.21 14.53 5.26
N SER A 4 4.13 15.44 4.94
CA SER A 4 5.14 15.17 3.91
C SER A 4 6.18 14.14 4.34
N ILE A 5 6.45 14.02 5.64
CA ILE A 5 7.42 13.06 6.18
C ILE A 5 6.85 11.64 6.16
N SER A 6 5.57 11.45 6.51
CA SER A 6 4.92 10.15 6.44
C SER A 6 4.78 9.66 5.00
N GLU A 7 4.45 10.56 4.07
CA GLU A 7 4.40 10.25 2.65
C GLU A 7 5.74 9.81 2.10
N LEU A 8 6.80 10.57 2.40
CA LEU A 8 8.16 10.25 1.99
C LEU A 8 8.63 8.93 2.57
N PHE A 9 8.43 8.71 3.88
CA PHE A 9 8.76 7.45 4.55
C PHE A 9 8.08 6.27 3.85
N GLY A 10 6.79 6.44 3.56
CA GLY A 10 6.02 5.45 2.85
C GLY A 10 6.54 5.12 1.44
N ILE A 11 6.98 6.12 0.69
CA ILE A 11 7.61 5.92 -0.63
C ILE A 11 8.95 5.19 -0.47
N ILE A 12 9.75 5.56 0.53
CA ILE A 12 11.05 4.95 0.80
C ILE A 12 10.88 3.46 1.05
N ILE A 13 10.01 3.07 1.99
CA ILE A 13 9.84 1.67 2.33
C ILE A 13 9.16 0.90 1.20
N ALA A 14 8.18 1.47 0.51
CA ALA A 14 7.42 0.72 -0.49
C ALA A 14 8.19 0.51 -1.81
N TYR A 15 9.08 1.44 -2.18
CA TYR A 15 9.73 1.42 -3.50
C TYR A 15 11.26 1.46 -3.43
N ILE A 16 11.82 2.39 -2.67
CA ILE A 16 13.29 2.59 -2.67
C ILE A 16 14.00 1.39 -2.05
N VAL A 17 13.58 0.94 -0.86
CA VAL A 17 14.19 -0.21 -0.19
C VAL A 17 14.12 -1.50 -1.03
N PRO A 18 12.96 -1.94 -1.55
CA PRO A 18 12.92 -3.13 -2.39
C PRO A 18 13.69 -2.97 -3.70
N GLY A 19 13.70 -1.78 -4.31
CA GLY A 19 14.52 -1.50 -5.49
C GLY A 19 16.02 -1.57 -5.21
N PHE A 20 16.45 -1.06 -4.06
CA PHE A 20 17.84 -1.13 -3.60
C PHE A 20 18.34 -2.57 -3.45
N ILE A 21 17.51 -3.47 -2.90
CA ILE A 21 17.86 -4.91 -2.76
C ILE A 21 18.20 -5.52 -4.13
N VAL A 22 17.39 -5.26 -5.16
CA VAL A 22 17.64 -5.77 -6.52
C VAL A 22 18.85 -5.09 -7.15
N LEU A 23 18.99 -3.77 -6.95
CA LEU A 23 20.13 -3.01 -7.46
C LEU A 23 21.46 -3.51 -6.88
N LEU A 24 21.51 -3.90 -5.60
CA LEU A 24 22.69 -4.53 -4.99
C LEU A 24 23.09 -5.82 -5.72
N ALA A 25 22.12 -6.68 -6.05
CA ALA A 25 22.38 -7.90 -6.79
C ALA A 25 22.89 -7.62 -8.21
N LEU A 26 22.28 -6.65 -8.90
CA LEU A 26 22.72 -6.22 -10.24
C LEU A 26 24.11 -5.59 -10.22
N GLY A 27 24.45 -4.86 -9.15
CA GLY A 27 25.77 -4.28 -8.94
C GLY A 27 26.90 -5.32 -8.83
N GLN A 28 26.58 -6.56 -8.48
CA GLN A 28 27.56 -7.65 -8.52
C GLN A 28 27.86 -8.13 -9.96
N ILE A 29 26.93 -7.94 -10.90
CA ILE A 29 27.07 -8.36 -12.28
C ILE A 29 27.66 -7.23 -13.13
N HIS A 30 27.20 -6.00 -12.91
CA HIS A 30 27.56 -4.85 -13.72
C HIS A 30 28.40 -3.85 -12.91
N PRO A 31 29.72 -3.73 -13.19
CA PRO A 31 30.61 -2.83 -12.46
C PRO A 31 30.11 -1.39 -12.41
N ASP A 32 29.51 -0.88 -13.50
CA ASP A 32 28.99 0.50 -13.53
C ASP A 32 27.86 0.73 -12.52
N ILE A 33 27.03 -0.29 -12.26
CA ILE A 33 26.00 -0.21 -11.21
C ILE A 33 26.68 -0.26 -9.83
N GLY A 34 27.71 -1.09 -9.66
CA GLY A 34 28.52 -1.12 -8.45
C GLY A 34 29.18 0.23 -8.14
N TYR A 35 29.74 0.91 -9.14
CA TYR A 35 30.35 2.24 -9.00
C TYR A 35 29.32 3.31 -8.61
N MET A 36 28.07 3.19 -9.08
CA MET A 36 26.99 4.08 -8.63
C MET A 36 26.70 3.94 -7.13
N MET A 37 26.95 2.77 -6.54
CA MET A 37 26.69 2.48 -5.13
C MET A 37 27.91 2.74 -4.23
N GLN A 38 29.11 2.88 -4.81
CA GLN A 38 30.36 3.16 -4.12
C GLN A 38 31.09 4.31 -4.82
N PRO A 39 30.59 5.56 -4.70
CA PRO A 39 31.24 6.70 -5.34
C PRO A 39 32.67 6.82 -4.80
N ASP A 40 33.64 6.78 -5.70
CA ASP A 40 35.08 6.73 -5.42
C ASP A 40 35.67 8.08 -4.98
N GLY A 41 34.81 9.05 -4.63
CA GLY A 41 35.18 10.33 -4.01
C GLY A 41 36.01 11.27 -4.89
N LYS A 42 36.25 10.92 -6.16
CA LYS A 42 37.21 11.65 -7.02
C LYS A 42 36.74 13.04 -7.44
N THR A 43 35.43 13.29 -7.49
CA THR A 43 34.86 14.63 -7.69
C THR A 43 33.48 14.77 -7.01
N GLU A 44 33.24 15.90 -6.33
CA GLU A 44 31.99 16.17 -5.62
C GLU A 44 30.76 16.18 -6.56
N ILE A 45 30.92 16.73 -7.77
CA ILE A 45 29.84 16.83 -8.76
C ILE A 45 29.45 15.45 -9.31
N ALA A 46 30.42 14.57 -9.60
CA ALA A 46 30.12 13.23 -10.08
C ALA A 46 29.44 12.38 -9.00
N GLY A 47 29.90 12.50 -7.75
CA GLY A 47 29.28 11.81 -6.61
C GLY A 47 27.78 12.14 -6.46
N LEU A 48 27.42 13.41 -6.59
CA LEU A 48 26.03 13.85 -6.54
C LEU A 48 25.20 13.28 -7.70
N LEU A 49 25.75 13.26 -8.93
CA LEU A 49 25.06 12.74 -10.11
C LEU A 49 24.80 11.23 -9.99
N TYR A 50 25.80 10.45 -9.53
CA TYR A 50 25.66 9.01 -9.31
C TYR A 50 24.63 8.70 -8.24
N PHE A 51 24.57 9.49 -7.16
CA PHE A 51 23.54 9.34 -6.13
C PHE A 51 22.13 9.51 -6.71
N PHE A 52 21.87 10.58 -7.48
CA PHE A 52 20.57 10.80 -8.09
C PHE A 52 20.21 9.72 -9.11
N TYR A 53 21.16 9.28 -9.92
CA TYR A 53 20.94 8.19 -10.88
C TYR A 53 20.59 6.88 -10.16
N GLY A 54 21.34 6.55 -9.11
CA GLY A 54 21.04 5.40 -8.24
C GLY A 54 19.65 5.50 -7.61
N LEU A 55 19.26 6.69 -7.13
CA LEU A 55 17.93 6.91 -6.56
C LEU A 55 16.81 6.67 -7.57
N ILE A 56 16.95 7.19 -8.80
CA ILE A 56 15.98 6.96 -9.87
C ILE A 56 15.93 5.47 -10.22
N ALA A 57 17.08 4.80 -10.31
CA ALA A 57 17.14 3.36 -10.58
C ALA A 57 16.44 2.54 -9.48
N MET A 58 16.68 2.86 -8.20
CA MET A 58 16.00 2.24 -7.06
C MET A 58 14.48 2.43 -7.13
N ILE A 59 14.00 3.64 -7.40
CA ILE A 59 12.55 3.90 -7.53
C ILE A 59 11.98 3.12 -8.71
N GLY A 60 12.64 3.16 -9.87
CA GLY A 60 12.20 2.45 -11.08
C GLY A 60 12.08 0.94 -10.84
N LEU A 61 13.11 0.32 -10.26
CA LEU A 61 13.08 -1.09 -9.88
C LEU A 61 11.98 -1.37 -8.85
N GLY A 62 11.82 -0.52 -7.83
CA GLY A 62 10.77 -0.64 -6.83
C GLY A 62 9.36 -0.66 -7.43
N VAL A 63 9.11 0.17 -8.45
CA VAL A 63 7.84 0.20 -9.18
C VAL A 63 7.64 -1.09 -9.98
N MET A 64 8.67 -1.57 -10.68
CA MET A 64 8.59 -2.85 -11.40
C MET A 64 8.32 -4.03 -10.46
N ILE A 65 9.01 -4.07 -9.32
CA ILE A 65 8.83 -5.08 -8.26
C ILE A 65 7.40 -5.02 -7.72
N SER A 66 6.83 -3.83 -7.55
CA SER A 66 5.43 -3.67 -7.14
C SER A 66 4.44 -4.28 -8.14
N GLY A 67 4.76 -4.23 -9.44
CA GLY A 67 4.01 -4.91 -10.50
C GLY A 67 4.13 -6.44 -10.41
N LEU A 68 5.34 -6.95 -10.21
CA LEU A 68 5.58 -8.40 -10.05
C LEU A 68 4.91 -8.96 -8.79
N ARG A 69 4.94 -8.20 -7.69
CA ARG A 69 4.20 -8.50 -6.45
C ARG A 69 2.69 -8.62 -6.72
N TRP A 70 2.11 -7.74 -7.53
CA TRP A 70 0.71 -7.87 -7.93
C TRP A 70 0.43 -9.15 -8.74
N MET A 71 1.34 -9.53 -9.64
CA MET A 71 1.20 -10.75 -10.43
C MET A 71 1.37 -12.03 -9.61
N THR A 72 2.12 -11.98 -8.50
CA THR A 72 2.51 -13.16 -7.72
C THR A 72 1.84 -13.17 -6.34
N ILE A 73 2.31 -12.34 -5.42
CA ILE A 73 1.88 -12.28 -4.02
C ILE A 73 0.39 -11.96 -3.89
N ASP A 74 -0.13 -10.98 -4.64
CA ASP A 74 -1.55 -10.62 -4.55
C ASP A 74 -2.45 -11.78 -5.01
N GLN A 75 -2.03 -12.55 -6.03
CA GLN A 75 -2.75 -13.74 -6.49
C GLN A 75 -2.72 -14.84 -5.44
N ILE A 76 -1.55 -15.12 -4.84
CA ILE A 76 -1.42 -16.11 -3.77
C ILE A 76 -2.27 -15.70 -2.56
N ASN A 77 -2.27 -14.42 -2.18
CA ASN A 77 -3.11 -13.89 -1.10
C ASN A 77 -4.60 -14.08 -1.39
N ALA A 78 -5.04 -13.83 -2.63
CA ALA A 78 -6.42 -14.07 -3.05
C ALA A 78 -6.80 -15.56 -2.98
N LEU A 79 -5.93 -16.45 -3.44
CA LEU A 79 -6.11 -17.91 -3.41
C LEU A 79 -6.15 -18.46 -1.97
N THR A 80 -5.30 -17.93 -1.09
CA THR A 80 -5.18 -18.35 0.31
C THR A 80 -6.16 -17.65 1.25
N GLY A 81 -7.20 -17.02 0.70
CA GLY A 81 -8.39 -16.59 1.45
C GLY A 81 -8.42 -15.14 1.93
N ILE A 82 -7.43 -14.30 1.60
CA ILE A 82 -7.53 -12.86 1.84
C ILE A 82 -8.30 -12.23 0.66
N LYS A 83 -9.63 -12.29 0.73
CA LYS A 83 -10.49 -11.68 -0.29
C LYS A 83 -10.43 -10.16 -0.19
N ARG A 84 -10.28 -9.50 -1.34
CA ARG A 84 -10.37 -8.05 -1.45
C ARG A 84 -11.81 -7.61 -1.12
N PRO A 85 -12.04 -6.66 -0.20
CA PRO A 85 -13.38 -6.19 0.12
C PRO A 85 -14.01 -5.48 -1.08
N ALA A 86 -15.33 -5.65 -1.25
CA ALA A 86 -16.11 -4.89 -2.22
C ALA A 86 -16.39 -3.49 -1.66
N VAL A 87 -15.45 -2.57 -1.84
CA VAL A 87 -15.51 -1.22 -1.28
C VAL A 87 -16.30 -0.30 -2.21
N ASN A 88 -17.32 0.37 -1.69
CA ASN A 88 -18.01 1.44 -2.42
C ASN A 88 -17.22 2.74 -2.34
N HIS A 89 -16.36 2.99 -3.33
CA HIS A 89 -15.52 4.20 -3.39
C HIS A 89 -16.32 5.51 -3.40
N ALA A 90 -17.57 5.51 -3.88
CA ALA A 90 -18.42 6.69 -3.86
C ALA A 90 -18.82 7.13 -2.42
N ALA A 91 -18.75 6.21 -1.44
CA ALA A 91 -19.00 6.53 -0.03
C ALA A 91 -17.81 7.21 0.67
N LEU A 92 -16.62 7.17 0.04
CA LEU A 92 -15.36 7.69 0.57
C LEU A 92 -14.99 9.08 0.03
N ILE A 93 -15.74 9.60 -0.95
CA ILE A 93 -15.51 10.95 -1.50
C ILE A 93 -15.68 11.99 -0.39
N GLY A 94 -14.66 12.84 -0.20
CA GLY A 94 -14.62 13.87 0.84
C GLY A 94 -14.16 13.38 2.22
N ARG A 95 -13.63 12.15 2.32
CA ARG A 95 -13.15 11.52 3.57
C ARG A 95 -11.73 10.95 3.41
N GLU A 96 -10.94 11.62 2.59
CA GLU A 96 -9.61 11.18 2.15
C GLU A 96 -8.63 11.05 3.33
N GLU A 97 -8.68 11.98 4.28
CA GLU A 97 -7.80 11.99 5.47
C GLU A 97 -7.85 10.68 6.29
N HIS A 98 -9.06 10.12 6.49
CA HIS A 98 -9.21 8.86 7.23
C HIS A 98 -8.69 7.67 6.43
N LEU A 99 -8.91 7.71 5.11
CA LEU A 99 -8.41 6.67 4.21
C LEU A 99 -6.87 6.70 4.14
N ASP A 100 -6.28 7.89 4.13
CA ASP A 100 -4.83 8.06 4.06
C ASP A 100 -4.15 7.60 5.35
N THR A 101 -4.77 7.84 6.51
CA THR A 101 -4.32 7.27 7.79
C THR A 101 -4.28 5.73 7.75
N ILE A 102 -5.30 5.08 7.19
CA ILE A 102 -5.35 3.61 7.06
C ILE A 102 -4.32 3.10 6.05
N LYS A 103 -4.13 3.81 4.92
CA LYS A 103 -3.11 3.47 3.93
C LYS A 103 -1.71 3.56 4.53
N ASP A 104 -1.40 4.67 5.20
CA ASP A 104 -0.10 4.93 5.81
C ASP A 104 0.19 3.95 6.95
N GLY A 105 -0.82 3.60 7.75
CA GLY A 105 -0.68 2.67 8.87
C GLY A 105 -0.52 1.19 8.48
N PHE A 106 -1.14 0.75 7.37
CA PHE A 106 -1.20 -0.69 7.05
C PHE A 106 -0.83 -1.03 5.61
N TYR A 107 -1.30 -0.26 4.62
CA TYR A 107 -1.08 -0.60 3.22
C TYR A 107 0.38 -0.40 2.81
N ARG A 108 1.04 0.65 3.30
CA ARG A 108 2.45 0.89 2.96
C ARG A 108 3.38 -0.18 3.53
N TYR A 109 3.10 -0.66 4.74
CA TYR A 109 3.82 -1.79 5.33
C TYR A 109 3.54 -3.10 4.58
N TYR A 110 2.30 -3.32 4.14
CA TYR A 110 1.99 -4.44 3.24
C TYR A 110 2.83 -4.38 1.95
N GLN A 111 2.89 -3.23 1.29
CA GLN A 111 3.70 -3.04 0.08
C GLN A 111 5.18 -3.28 0.36
N PHE A 112 5.73 -2.71 1.44
CA PHE A 112 7.12 -2.93 1.83
C PHE A 112 7.43 -4.42 2.01
N TYR A 113 6.68 -5.13 2.86
CA TYR A 113 6.96 -6.54 3.16
C TYR A 113 6.82 -7.42 1.91
N SER A 114 5.77 -7.22 1.12
CA SER A 114 5.50 -8.02 -0.07
C SER A 114 6.49 -7.72 -1.21
N ASN A 115 6.87 -6.45 -1.41
CA ASN A 115 7.90 -6.08 -2.38
C ASN A 115 9.27 -6.62 -1.98
N CYS A 116 9.64 -6.56 -0.70
CA CYS A 116 10.91 -7.12 -0.23
C CYS A 116 11.03 -8.63 -0.47
N ILE A 117 9.94 -9.41 -0.31
CA ILE A 117 9.94 -10.84 -0.67
C ILE A 117 10.30 -11.01 -2.15
N VAL A 118 9.62 -10.27 -3.03
CA VAL A 118 9.87 -10.34 -4.48
C VAL A 118 11.30 -9.89 -4.81
N SER A 119 11.77 -8.80 -4.20
CA SER A 119 13.14 -8.32 -4.36
C SER A 119 14.19 -9.33 -3.95
N LEU A 120 14.00 -10.01 -2.81
CA LEU A 120 14.92 -11.01 -2.30
C LEU A 120 14.99 -12.22 -3.22
N ILE A 121 13.84 -12.69 -3.72
CA ILE A 121 13.77 -13.80 -4.68
C ILE A 121 14.46 -13.41 -5.99
N ILE A 122 14.20 -12.21 -6.51
CA ILE A 122 14.85 -11.73 -7.74
C ILE A 122 16.35 -11.58 -7.52
N GLY A 123 16.78 -10.97 -6.42
CA GLY A 123 18.19 -10.77 -6.10
C GLY A 123 18.95 -12.10 -6.02
N ASP A 124 18.40 -13.08 -5.29
CA ASP A 124 18.97 -14.44 -5.22
C ASP A 124 19.00 -15.12 -6.61
N ALA A 125 17.91 -15.05 -7.38
CA ALA A 125 17.85 -15.60 -8.73
C ALA A 125 18.90 -14.97 -9.67
N VAL A 126 19.08 -13.64 -9.58
CA VAL A 126 20.07 -12.89 -10.35
C VAL A 126 21.48 -13.37 -10.00
N LEU A 127 21.84 -13.49 -8.73
CA LEU A 127 23.17 -13.97 -8.33
C LEU A 127 23.43 -15.41 -8.82
N ARG A 128 22.42 -16.29 -8.73
CA ARG A 128 22.54 -17.69 -9.18
C ARG A 128 22.65 -17.82 -10.69
N CYS A 129 21.84 -17.10 -11.45
CA CYS A 129 21.84 -17.16 -12.91
C CYS A 129 23.19 -16.72 -13.51
N PHE A 130 23.92 -15.84 -12.80
CA PHE A 130 25.24 -15.37 -13.22
C PHE A 130 26.40 -16.08 -12.49
N ALA A 131 26.12 -17.16 -11.76
CA ALA A 131 27.09 -17.95 -11.00
C ALA A 131 27.98 -17.12 -10.05
N ILE A 132 27.43 -16.02 -9.51
CA ILE A 132 28.10 -15.17 -8.54
C ILE A 132 27.81 -15.73 -7.15
N ASN A 133 28.86 -15.99 -6.35
CA ASN A 133 28.75 -16.56 -5.00
C ASN A 133 28.04 -17.93 -4.96
N THR A 134 28.37 -18.84 -5.89
CA THR A 134 27.84 -20.21 -5.91
C THR A 134 28.22 -21.05 -4.69
N ASP A 135 29.18 -20.59 -3.87
CA ASP A 135 29.53 -21.17 -2.57
C ASP A 135 28.48 -20.89 -1.46
N MET A 136 27.28 -20.42 -1.82
CA MET A 136 26.16 -20.23 -0.90
C MET A 136 25.87 -21.53 -0.14
N THR A 137 26.24 -21.53 1.13
CA THR A 137 25.98 -22.64 2.04
C THR A 137 24.47 -22.81 2.27
N ILE A 138 24.02 -24.02 2.59
CA ILE A 138 22.63 -24.30 3.01
C ILE A 138 22.15 -23.30 4.09
N THR A 139 23.07 -22.82 4.93
CA THR A 139 22.81 -21.79 5.94
C THR A 139 22.28 -20.48 5.35
N THR A 140 22.84 -19.97 4.24
CA THR A 140 22.37 -18.71 3.64
C THR A 140 20.97 -18.88 3.05
N GLU A 141 20.66 -20.03 2.46
CA GLU A 141 19.33 -20.35 1.94
C GLU A 141 18.29 -20.44 3.05
N LEU A 142 18.63 -21.08 4.17
CA LEU A 142 17.75 -21.17 5.33
C LEU A 142 17.48 -19.78 5.96
N VAL A 143 18.49 -18.92 6.03
CA VAL A 143 18.33 -17.54 6.51
C VAL A 143 17.43 -16.74 5.56
N LEU A 144 17.68 -16.80 4.25
CA LEU A 144 16.86 -16.13 3.23
C LEU A 144 15.40 -16.60 3.31
N LEU A 145 15.19 -17.91 3.37
CA LEU A 145 13.87 -18.51 3.52
C LEU A 145 13.20 -18.03 4.82
N GLY A 146 13.92 -18.03 5.94
CA GLY A 146 13.43 -17.55 7.23
C GLY A 146 12.97 -16.08 7.15
N ILE A 147 13.75 -15.21 6.51
CA ILE A 147 13.39 -13.81 6.29
C ILE A 147 12.12 -13.72 5.42
N CYS A 148 12.06 -14.45 4.31
CA CYS A 148 10.90 -14.47 3.42
C CYS A 148 9.63 -14.95 4.16
N VAL A 149 9.75 -15.95 5.04
CA VAL A 149 8.63 -16.43 5.87
C VAL A 149 8.16 -15.36 6.85
N VAL A 150 9.07 -14.68 7.54
CA VAL A 150 8.71 -13.58 8.45
C VAL A 150 8.00 -12.45 7.69
N LEU A 151 8.55 -12.02 6.56
CA LEU A 151 7.93 -11.00 5.70
C LEU A 151 6.57 -11.46 5.18
N TRP A 152 6.43 -12.74 4.85
CA TRP A 152 5.17 -13.32 4.39
C TRP A 152 4.08 -13.29 5.47
N ILE A 153 4.45 -13.56 6.73
CA ILE A 153 3.51 -13.45 7.85
C ILE A 153 3.12 -11.99 8.06
N CYS A 154 4.10 -11.08 8.10
CA CYS A 154 3.87 -9.65 8.33
C CYS A 154 2.99 -9.03 7.24
N GLN A 155 3.25 -9.30 5.95
CA GLN A 155 2.43 -8.76 4.86
C GLN A 155 0.96 -9.19 4.98
N ARG A 156 0.71 -10.45 5.36
CA ARG A 156 -0.66 -10.97 5.51
C ARG A 156 -1.40 -10.29 6.64
N ASP A 157 -0.73 -10.10 7.78
CA ASP A 157 -1.31 -9.43 8.93
C ASP A 157 -1.67 -7.97 8.60
N THR A 158 -0.74 -7.22 8.01
CA THR A 158 -0.99 -5.82 7.63
C THR A 158 -2.08 -5.70 6.55
N LEU A 159 -2.14 -6.62 5.59
CA LEU A 159 -3.18 -6.61 4.56
C LEU A 159 -4.58 -6.86 5.16
N LYS A 160 -4.69 -7.78 6.12
CA LYS A 160 -5.96 -8.02 6.82
C LYS A 160 -6.40 -6.80 7.61
N LYS A 161 -5.48 -6.16 8.34
CA LYS A 161 -5.77 -4.92 9.09
C LYS A 161 -6.20 -3.78 8.16
N TYR A 162 -5.55 -3.65 7.00
CA TYR A 162 -5.95 -2.69 5.97
C TYR A 162 -7.37 -2.94 5.46
N HIS A 163 -7.70 -4.18 5.07
CA HIS A 163 -9.04 -4.52 4.59
C HIS A 163 -10.10 -4.31 5.67
N HIS A 164 -9.82 -4.71 6.91
CA HIS A 164 -10.73 -4.50 8.04
C HIS A 164 -10.98 -3.01 8.28
N GLY A 165 -9.92 -2.20 8.31
CA GLY A 165 -10.03 -0.74 8.47
C GLY A 165 -10.90 -0.10 7.40
N ILE A 166 -10.74 -0.46 6.13
CA ILE A 166 -11.58 0.08 5.06
C ILE A 166 -13.05 -0.33 5.20
N LEU A 167 -13.32 -1.59 5.57
CA LEU A 167 -14.69 -2.07 5.78
C LEU A 167 -15.37 -1.31 6.91
N THR A 168 -14.72 -1.22 8.07
CA THR A 168 -15.23 -0.46 9.23
C THR A 168 -15.49 1.00 8.86
N LEU A 169 -14.57 1.63 8.12
CA LEU A 169 -14.74 3.01 7.68
C LEU A 169 -15.95 3.16 6.75
N THR A 170 -16.12 2.23 5.80
CA THR A 170 -17.23 2.23 4.85
C THR A 170 -18.57 2.01 5.57
N GLU A 171 -18.64 1.10 6.53
CA GLU A 171 -19.83 0.81 7.34
C GLU A 171 -20.24 1.99 8.21
N PHE A 172 -19.29 2.56 8.96
CA PHE A 172 -19.50 3.75 9.80
C PHE A 172 -20.13 4.90 9.00
N TYR A 173 -19.63 5.08 7.79
CA TYR A 173 -20.08 6.14 6.90
C TYR A 173 -21.37 5.85 6.15
N HIS A 174 -21.68 4.59 5.90
CA HIS A 174 -22.98 4.17 5.38
C HIS A 174 -24.08 4.43 6.42
N ASP A 175 -23.81 4.17 7.70
CA ASP A 175 -24.76 4.42 8.79
C ASP A 175 -25.07 5.91 8.94
N GLN A 176 -24.06 6.78 8.89
CA GLN A 176 -24.28 8.24 8.94
C GLN A 176 -25.12 8.79 7.78
N ARG A 177 -25.08 8.16 6.60
CA ARG A 177 -25.86 8.58 5.43
C ARG A 177 -27.31 8.09 5.49
N SER A 178 -27.58 7.08 6.32
CA SER A 178 -28.92 6.55 6.53
C SER A 178 -29.71 7.52 7.41
N PRO A 179 -30.83 8.09 6.93
CA PRO A 179 -31.61 9.03 7.73
C PRO A 179 -32.04 8.33 9.02
N SER A 180 -31.63 8.90 10.16
CA SER A 180 -31.99 8.41 11.49
C SER A 180 -33.47 8.01 11.52
N PRO A 181 -33.85 6.87 12.13
CA PRO A 181 -35.25 6.45 12.22
C PRO A 181 -36.18 7.56 12.75
N GLY A 182 -35.63 8.46 13.58
CA GLY A 182 -36.31 9.65 14.09
C GLY A 182 -36.60 10.72 13.03
N SER A 183 -35.76 10.89 12.01
CA SER A 183 -35.98 11.89 10.95
C SER A 183 -37.10 11.48 10.01
N LYS A 184 -37.23 10.19 9.69
CA LYS A 184 -38.37 9.67 8.91
C LYS A 184 -39.70 9.81 9.66
N ARG A 185 -39.69 9.54 10.97
CA ARG A 185 -40.87 9.78 11.83
C ARG A 185 -41.23 11.26 11.89
N SER A 186 -40.27 12.15 12.13
CA SER A 186 -40.51 13.60 12.12
C SER A 186 -40.97 14.13 10.77
N GLN A 187 -40.42 13.65 9.65
CA GLN A 187 -40.88 14.04 8.31
C GLN A 187 -42.29 13.53 8.02
N ALA A 188 -42.62 12.29 8.38
CA ALA A 188 -43.97 11.75 8.25
C ALA A 188 -44.98 12.48 9.14
N GLN A 189 -44.58 12.87 10.36
CA GLN A 189 -45.43 13.64 11.29
C GLN A 189 -45.63 15.09 10.83
N ASN A 190 -44.61 15.72 10.23
CA ASN A 190 -44.76 17.06 9.64
C ASN A 190 -45.61 17.04 8.36
N GLN A 191 -45.48 16.01 7.52
CA GLN A 191 -46.33 15.85 6.33
C GLN A 191 -47.80 15.63 6.70
N THR A 192 -48.09 14.81 7.72
CA THR A 192 -49.48 14.62 8.21
C THR A 192 -50.04 15.90 8.84
N ARG A 193 -49.24 16.66 9.60
CA ARG A 193 -49.67 17.97 10.13
C ARG A 193 -49.99 18.99 9.04
N HIS A 194 -49.18 19.07 7.98
CA HIS A 194 -49.44 19.97 6.86
C HIS A 194 -50.68 19.58 6.06
N ALA A 195 -50.95 18.29 5.85
CA ALA A 195 -52.16 17.81 5.19
C ALA A 195 -53.43 18.16 6.01
N GLY A 196 -53.39 18.00 7.33
CA GLY A 196 -54.48 18.37 8.23
C GLY A 196 -54.79 19.87 8.21
N ASN A 197 -53.77 20.73 8.22
CA ASN A 197 -53.97 22.19 8.15
C ASN A 197 -54.58 22.65 6.82
N LYS A 198 -54.19 22.05 5.68
CA LYS A 198 -54.82 22.34 4.37
C LYS A 198 -56.30 21.96 4.33
N ALA A 199 -56.66 20.80 4.89
CA ALA A 199 -58.07 20.37 4.95
C ALA A 199 -58.92 21.31 5.82
N ARG A 200 -58.37 21.84 6.92
CA ARG A 200 -59.08 22.75 7.84
C ARG A 200 -59.26 24.15 7.25
N SER A 201 -58.31 24.63 6.43
CA SER A 201 -58.42 25.89 5.69
C SER A 201 -59.55 25.87 4.66
N LYS A 202 -59.72 24.77 3.91
CA LYS A 202 -60.81 24.64 2.91
C LYS A 202 -62.22 24.68 3.50
N ARG A 203 -62.41 24.26 4.76
CA ARG A 203 -63.73 24.27 5.43
C ARG A 203 -64.16 25.63 5.98
N LYS A 204 -63.27 26.62 6.06
CA LYS A 204 -63.60 27.96 6.61
C LYS A 204 -63.90 29.01 5.51
N GLY A 205 -63.87 28.62 4.23
CA GLY A 205 -64.10 29.51 3.09
C GLY A 205 -65.41 29.25 2.32
N GLN A 206 -66.32 28.45 2.88
CA GLN A 206 -67.71 28.28 2.44
C GLN A 206 -68.61 28.77 3.56
#